data_AF-A0A291P240-F1
#
_entry.id   AF-A0A291P240-F1
#
_cell.length_a   1.000
_cell.length_b   1.000
_cell.length_c   1.000
_cell.angle_alpha   90.00
_cell.angle_beta   90.00
_cell.angle_gamma   90.00
#
_symmetry.space_group_name_H-M   'P 1'
#
loop_
_entity.id
_entity.type
_entity.pdbx_description
1 polymer ?
#
loop_
_entity_poly.entity_id
_entity_poly.type
_entity_poly.pdbx_seq_one_letter_code
_entity_poly.pdbx_strand_id
1 'polypeptide(L)'
;HFETLYKEGASGQSTLTQYTRYLTIALGILQSTTLITVARSGALFGTSASSECSQLITNDAWYAIMLMVITMTAGTGVIMWMGELITERGIGNGMSLLIFTSIAARFPNSLGAIGQQKGIDILLIVIVVGLLVVAAVVFVEQSQRRIPVQYAKRMVGRRTYGGNNTYIPIKVNMAGVVPVIFASSLLYLPALIAQFNQPAAGQSPAAWVTWITNNLTKGDHPLYMAMYFLLIVGFTYFYVAITFNPEE
;
A
#
# COMPACT_ATOMS: atom_id res chain seq x y z
N HIS A 1 28.01 -2.55 2.74
CA HIS A 1 27.66 -3.83 2.07
C HIS A 1 26.51 -3.67 1.09
N PHE A 2 25.32 -3.18 1.50
CA PHE A 2 24.25 -2.89 0.52
C PHE A 2 24.60 -1.75 -0.45
N GLU A 3 25.31 -0.73 0.01
CA GLU A 3 25.80 0.36 -0.84
C GLU A 3 26.89 -0.10 -1.83
N THR A 4 27.74 -1.06 -1.44
CA THR A 4 28.78 -1.62 -2.33
C THR A 4 28.14 -2.52 -3.39
N LEU A 5 27.15 -3.33 -3.01
CA LEU A 5 26.32 -4.09 -3.95
C LEU A 5 25.56 -3.16 -4.91
N TYR A 6 25.04 -2.03 -4.45
CA TYR A 6 24.39 -1.05 -5.33
C TYR A 6 25.37 -0.47 -6.37
N LYS A 7 26.63 -0.23 -5.97
CA LYS A 7 27.70 0.26 -6.84
C LYS A 7 28.26 -0.78 -7.82
N GLU A 8 28.02 -2.08 -7.60
CA GLU A 8 28.44 -3.18 -8.48
C GLU A 8 27.57 -3.34 -9.74
N GLY A 9 26.51 -2.53 -9.89
CA GLY A 9 25.67 -2.52 -11.09
C GLY A 9 24.69 -3.70 -11.14
N ALA A 10 24.51 -4.31 -12.32
CA ALA A 10 23.45 -5.29 -12.57
C ALA A 10 23.55 -6.57 -11.70
N SER A 11 24.77 -7.04 -11.41
CA SER A 11 25.00 -8.20 -10.54
C SER A 11 24.57 -7.93 -9.10
N GLY A 12 24.88 -6.76 -8.57
CA GLY A 12 24.50 -6.36 -7.21
C GLY A 12 22.99 -6.12 -7.06
N GLN A 13 22.32 -5.58 -8.07
CA GLN A 13 20.86 -5.45 -8.09
C GLN A 13 20.15 -6.82 -8.06
N SER A 14 20.70 -7.83 -8.75
CA SER A 14 20.14 -9.19 -8.70
C SER A 14 20.24 -9.81 -7.30
N THR A 15 21.37 -9.59 -6.62
CA THR A 15 21.60 -10.06 -5.25
C THR A 15 20.68 -9.34 -4.25
N LEU A 16 20.50 -8.03 -4.40
CA LEU A 16 19.57 -7.25 -3.58
C LEU A 16 18.13 -7.76 -3.74
N THR A 17 17.73 -8.06 -4.98
CA THR A 17 16.40 -8.62 -5.28
C THR A 17 16.19 -9.96 -4.58
N GLN A 18 17.20 -10.84 -4.56
CA GLN A 18 17.11 -12.11 -3.82
C GLN A 18 16.87 -11.89 -2.32
N TYR A 19 17.59 -10.97 -1.69
CA TYR A 19 17.35 -10.61 -0.29
C TYR A 19 15.93 -10.07 -0.07
N THR A 20 15.43 -9.22 -0.97
CA THR A 20 14.06 -8.72 -0.90
C THR A 20 13.03 -9.84 -1.03
N ARG A 21 13.27 -10.86 -1.88
CA ARG A 21 12.38 -12.03 -2.01
C ARG A 21 12.30 -12.82 -0.70
N TYR A 22 13.45 -13.13 -0.10
CA TYR A 22 13.47 -13.85 1.18
C TYR A 22 12.76 -13.09 2.30
N LEU A 23 12.99 -11.78 2.38
CA LEU A 23 12.33 -10.92 3.35
C LEU A 23 10.81 -10.90 3.12
N THR A 24 10.37 -10.83 1.87
CA THR A 24 8.94 -10.82 1.53
C THR A 24 8.25 -12.13 1.90
N ILE A 25 8.91 -13.28 1.70
CA ILE A 25 8.37 -14.58 2.13
C ILE A 25 8.28 -14.64 3.66
N ALA A 26 9.31 -14.19 4.38
CA ALA A 26 9.29 -14.16 5.85
C ALA A 26 8.15 -13.27 6.38
N LEU A 27 7.95 -12.09 5.80
CA LEU A 27 6.81 -11.22 6.12
C LEU A 27 5.47 -11.87 5.74
N GLY A 28 5.40 -12.59 4.63
CA GLY A 28 4.20 -13.33 4.20
C GLY A 28 3.79 -14.41 5.19
N ILE A 29 4.75 -15.14 5.76
CA ILE A 29 4.48 -16.15 6.81
C ILE A 29 3.94 -15.47 8.08
N LEU A 30 4.54 -14.36 8.50
CA LEU A 30 4.10 -13.62 9.69
C LEU A 30 2.67 -13.06 9.50
N GLN A 31 2.41 -12.44 8.34
CA GLN A 31 1.11 -11.85 8.01
C GLN A 31 0.02 -12.92 7.84
N SER A 32 0.31 -14.04 7.14
CA SER A 32 -0.66 -15.12 6.97
C SER A 32 -1.01 -15.80 8.28
N THR A 33 0.00 -16.07 9.14
CA THR A 33 -0.24 -16.60 10.50
C THR A 33 -1.16 -15.67 11.28
N THR A 34 -0.89 -14.37 11.21
CA THR A 34 -1.71 -13.37 11.92
C THR A 34 -3.14 -13.32 11.42
N LEU A 35 -3.35 -13.28 10.10
CA LEU A 35 -4.68 -13.25 9.52
C LEU A 35 -5.47 -14.52 9.88
N ILE A 36 -4.82 -15.68 9.89
CA ILE A 36 -5.48 -16.95 10.27
C ILE A 36 -5.83 -16.97 11.76
N THR A 37 -4.96 -16.47 12.64
CA THR A 37 -5.26 -16.41 14.08
C THR A 37 -6.42 -15.44 14.38
N VAL A 38 -6.47 -14.30 13.70
CA VAL A 38 -7.55 -13.31 13.84
C VAL A 38 -8.86 -13.81 13.20
N ALA A 39 -8.78 -14.54 12.10
CA ALA A 39 -9.94 -15.19 11.49
C ALA A 39 -10.56 -16.23 12.44
N ARG A 40 -9.71 -16.98 13.15
CA ARG A 40 -10.16 -17.98 14.14
C ARG A 40 -10.82 -17.36 15.36
N SER A 41 -10.33 -16.21 15.85
CA SER A 41 -10.95 -15.52 16.98
C SER A 41 -12.28 -14.84 16.64
N GLY A 42 -12.73 -14.91 15.38
CA GLY A 42 -13.95 -14.25 14.91
C GLY A 42 -13.84 -12.72 14.83
N ALA A 43 -12.67 -12.15 15.14
CA ALA A 43 -12.45 -10.71 15.16
C ALA A 43 -12.26 -10.10 13.76
N LEU A 44 -11.95 -10.92 12.75
CA LEU A 44 -11.72 -10.47 11.38
C LEU A 44 -13.03 -10.14 10.65
N PHE A 45 -14.08 -10.91 10.92
CA PHE A 45 -15.41 -10.65 10.41
C PHE A 45 -16.19 -9.96 11.52
N GLY A 46 -16.34 -8.64 11.42
CA GLY A 46 -17.14 -7.86 12.37
C GLY A 46 -18.51 -8.51 12.63
N THR A 47 -19.17 -8.10 13.70
CA THR A 47 -20.43 -8.59 14.30
C THR A 47 -21.66 -8.77 13.38
N SER A 48 -21.49 -8.73 12.06
CA SER A 48 -22.50 -8.96 11.02
C SER A 48 -22.29 -10.26 10.23
N ALA A 49 -21.38 -11.14 10.63
CA ALA A 49 -21.21 -12.41 9.94
C ALA A 49 -22.23 -13.43 10.48
N SER A 50 -23.11 -13.89 9.59
CA SER A 50 -24.02 -15.03 9.75
C SER A 50 -23.42 -16.19 10.56
N SER A 51 -24.25 -16.99 11.23
CA SER A 51 -23.87 -18.20 12.00
C SER A 51 -22.90 -19.15 11.27
N GLU A 52 -22.93 -19.15 9.94
CA GLU A 52 -22.02 -19.92 9.07
C GLU A 52 -20.55 -19.44 9.11
N CYS A 53 -20.28 -18.25 9.66
CA CYS A 53 -18.96 -17.63 9.71
C CYS A 53 -18.28 -17.77 11.08
N SER A 54 -19.02 -18.14 12.13
CA SER A 54 -18.43 -18.40 13.46
C SER A 54 -17.66 -19.72 13.51
N GLN A 55 -17.83 -20.58 12.51
CA GLN A 55 -17.17 -21.88 12.37
C GLN A 55 -16.52 -22.02 10.98
N LEU A 56 -15.82 -20.96 10.53
CA LEU A 56 -15.09 -20.99 9.26
C LEU A 56 -13.98 -22.07 9.23
N ILE A 57 -13.54 -22.52 10.41
CA ILE A 57 -12.55 -23.58 10.58
C ILE A 57 -13.24 -24.75 11.28
N THR A 58 -13.53 -25.82 10.53
CA THR A 58 -14.16 -27.05 11.05
C THR A 58 -13.18 -27.92 11.84
N ASN A 59 -11.88 -27.61 11.79
CA ASN A 59 -10.82 -28.41 12.39
C ASN A 59 -9.72 -27.54 13.00
N ASP A 60 -9.69 -27.47 14.33
CA ASP A 60 -8.74 -26.70 15.14
C ASP A 60 -7.33 -27.34 15.21
N ALA A 61 -7.07 -28.39 14.43
CA ALA A 61 -5.81 -29.08 14.47
C ALA A 61 -4.64 -28.22 13.93
N TRP A 62 -3.49 -28.29 14.60
CA TRP A 62 -2.29 -27.55 14.25
C TRP A 62 -1.82 -27.78 12.80
N TYR A 63 -2.06 -28.98 12.25
CA TYR A 63 -1.72 -29.32 10.87
C TYR A 63 -2.56 -28.55 9.84
N ALA A 64 -3.84 -28.28 10.14
CA ALA A 64 -4.72 -27.51 9.26
C ALA A 64 -4.28 -26.04 9.20
N ILE A 65 -3.86 -25.49 10.34
CA ILE A 65 -3.31 -24.13 10.44
C ILE A 65 -2.02 -24.01 9.64
N MET A 66 -1.09 -24.96 9.82
CA MET A 66 0.16 -24.97 9.05
C MET A 66 -0.11 -25.06 7.53
N LEU A 67 -1.08 -25.88 7.11
CA LEU A 67 -1.46 -26.00 5.71
C LEU A 67 -2.07 -24.69 5.16
N MET A 68 -2.91 -24.01 5.94
CA MET A 68 -3.47 -22.69 5.55
C MET A 68 -2.37 -21.62 5.44
N VAL A 69 -1.43 -21.55 6.39
CA VAL A 69 -0.30 -20.61 6.35
C VAL A 69 0.57 -20.86 5.10
N ILE A 70 0.90 -22.13 4.84
CA ILE A 70 1.72 -22.52 3.68
C ILE A 70 0.99 -22.19 2.38
N THR A 71 -0.30 -22.50 2.25
CA THR A 71 -1.07 -22.22 1.02
C THR A 71 -1.22 -20.72 0.76
N MET A 72 -1.49 -19.91 1.79
CA MET A 72 -1.51 -18.44 1.65
C MET A 72 -0.14 -17.89 1.26
N THR A 73 0.92 -18.34 1.93
CA THR A 73 2.30 -17.91 1.62
C THR A 73 2.70 -18.33 0.20
N ALA A 74 2.37 -19.56 -0.21
CA ALA A 74 2.60 -20.04 -1.58
C ALA A 74 1.84 -19.19 -2.60
N GLY A 75 0.58 -18.84 -2.32
CA GLY A 75 -0.19 -17.91 -3.15
C GLY A 75 0.49 -16.55 -3.31
N THR A 76 1.03 -15.97 -2.23
CA THR A 76 1.79 -14.71 -2.32
C THR A 76 3.08 -14.85 -3.15
N GLY A 77 3.75 -16.01 -3.06
CA GLY A 77 4.92 -16.31 -3.89
C GLY A 77 4.58 -16.41 -5.38
N VAL A 78 3.44 -17.02 -5.72
CA VAL A 78 2.94 -17.06 -7.12
C VAL A 78 2.63 -15.66 -7.62
N ILE A 79 1.97 -14.81 -6.81
CA ILE A 79 1.68 -13.42 -7.17
C ILE A 79 2.96 -12.62 -7.40
N MET A 80 3.97 -12.77 -6.53
CA MET A 80 5.27 -12.14 -6.68
C MET A 80 5.94 -12.56 -8.00
N TRP A 81 5.98 -13.88 -8.27
CA TRP A 81 6.55 -14.41 -9.51
C TRP A 81 5.82 -13.89 -10.75
N MET A 82 4.49 -13.80 -10.73
CA MET A 82 3.72 -13.19 -11.81
C MET A 82 4.06 -11.71 -12.00
N GLY A 83 4.24 -10.95 -10.91
CA GLY A 83 4.62 -9.55 -10.97
C GLY A 83 6.00 -9.33 -11.61
N GLU A 84 6.96 -10.20 -11.30
CA GLU A 84 8.29 -10.19 -11.92
C GLU A 84 8.20 -10.53 -13.41
N LEU A 85 7.42 -11.56 -13.78
CA LEU A 85 7.24 -11.96 -15.18
C LEU A 85 6.59 -10.85 -16.02
N ILE A 86 5.65 -10.09 -15.46
CA ILE A 86 5.05 -8.92 -16.13
C ILE A 86 6.11 -7.82 -16.35
N THR A 87 6.97 -7.61 -15.36
CA THR A 87 8.04 -6.60 -15.43
C THR A 87 9.07 -6.97 -16.49
N GLU A 88 9.48 -8.24 -16.55
CA GLU A 88 10.43 -8.75 -17.58
C GLU A 88 9.86 -8.64 -19.00
N ARG A 89 8.54 -8.79 -19.16
CA ARG A 89 7.85 -8.63 -20.46
C ARG A 89 7.62 -7.16 -20.87
N GLY A 90 8.09 -6.21 -20.05
CA GLY A 90 8.20 -4.80 -20.43
C GLY A 90 6.93 -3.94 -20.24
N ILE A 91 5.89 -4.44 -19.56
CA ILE A 91 4.65 -3.68 -19.33
C ILE A 91 4.73 -2.90 -18.00
N GLY A 92 5.76 -2.06 -17.86
CA GLY A 92 5.97 -1.23 -16.66
C GLY A 92 6.31 -2.04 -15.40
N ASN A 93 5.86 -1.57 -14.23
CA ASN A 93 6.10 -2.24 -12.94
C ASN A 93 4.98 -3.25 -12.64
N GLY A 94 5.29 -4.54 -12.74
CA GLY A 94 4.30 -5.60 -12.64
C GLY A 94 3.59 -5.67 -11.28
N MET A 95 4.28 -5.37 -10.17
CA MET A 95 3.64 -5.35 -8.85
C MET A 95 2.59 -4.24 -8.74
N SER A 96 2.87 -3.05 -9.29
CA SER A 96 1.90 -1.95 -9.29
C SER A 96 0.66 -2.27 -10.14
N LEU A 97 0.83 -2.99 -11.25
CA LEU A 97 -0.24 -3.37 -12.16
C LEU A 97 -1.17 -4.42 -11.53
N LEU A 98 -0.60 -5.37 -10.79
CA LEU A 98 -1.37 -6.34 -10.02
C LEU A 98 -2.21 -5.66 -8.92
N ILE A 99 -1.62 -4.72 -8.18
CA ILE A 99 -2.36 -3.93 -7.17
C ILE A 99 -3.49 -3.14 -7.84
N PHE A 100 -3.21 -2.45 -8.95
CA PHE A 100 -4.22 -1.72 -9.72
C PHE A 100 -5.38 -2.62 -10.14
N THR A 101 -5.09 -3.80 -10.69
CA THR A 101 -6.11 -4.76 -11.14
C THR A 101 -6.97 -5.25 -9.98
N SER A 102 -6.35 -5.50 -8.81
CA SER A 102 -7.07 -5.95 -7.61
C SER A 102 -8.05 -4.90 -7.07
N ILE A 103 -7.68 -3.61 -7.13
CA ILE A 103 -8.54 -2.51 -6.69
C ILE A 103 -9.63 -2.26 -7.74
N ALA A 104 -9.26 -2.24 -9.03
CA ALA A 104 -10.20 -2.06 -10.13
C ALA A 104 -11.27 -3.16 -10.17
N ALA A 105 -10.92 -4.42 -9.86
CA ALA A 105 -11.88 -5.52 -9.82
C ALA A 105 -12.95 -5.39 -8.73
N ARG A 106 -12.68 -4.64 -7.65
CA ARG A 106 -13.65 -4.42 -6.56
C ARG A 106 -14.65 -3.31 -6.89
N PHE A 107 -14.25 -2.38 -7.75
CA PHE A 107 -15.02 -1.17 -8.07
C PHE A 107 -16.45 -1.47 -8.61
N PRO A 108 -16.65 -2.41 -9.56
CA PRO A 108 -17.99 -2.73 -10.06
C PRO A 108 -18.92 -3.31 -8.99
N ASN A 109 -18.39 -4.17 -8.11
CA ASN A 109 -19.17 -4.78 -7.04
C ASN A 109 -19.64 -3.72 -6.03
N SER A 110 -18.75 -2.80 -5.64
CA SER A 110 -19.09 -1.69 -4.76
C SER A 110 -20.16 -0.76 -5.36
N LEU A 111 -20.08 -0.46 -6.66
CA LEU A 111 -21.12 0.33 -7.34
C LEU A 111 -22.46 -0.40 -7.40
N GLY A 112 -22.45 -1.70 -7.69
CA GLY A 112 -23.66 -2.53 -7.70
C GLY A 112 -24.36 -2.56 -6.34
N ALA A 113 -23.59 -2.69 -5.26
CA ALA A 113 -24.12 -2.68 -3.89
C ALA A 113 -24.81 -1.35 -3.54
N ILE A 114 -24.22 -0.22 -3.95
CA ILE A 114 -24.81 1.12 -3.73
C ILE A 114 -26.13 1.26 -4.50
N GLY A 115 -26.15 0.81 -5.77
CA GLY A 115 -27.35 0.87 -6.61
C GLY A 115 -28.52 0.06 -6.03
N GLN A 116 -28.23 -1.12 -5.46
CA GLN A 116 -29.24 -1.98 -4.83
C GLN A 116 -29.76 -1.42 -3.49
N GLN A 117 -28.88 -0.84 -2.66
CA GLN A 117 -29.26 -0.38 -1.32
C GLN A 117 -29.86 1.03 -1.28
N LYS A 118 -29.39 1.94 -2.14
CA LYS A 118 -29.70 3.37 -2.08
C LYS A 118 -30.40 3.91 -3.31
N GLY A 119 -30.61 3.09 -4.33
CA GLY A 119 -31.29 3.47 -5.57
C GLY A 119 -30.38 4.14 -6.60
N ILE A 120 -30.92 4.31 -7.81
CA ILE A 120 -30.18 4.72 -9.00
C ILE A 120 -29.76 6.19 -8.93
N ASP A 121 -30.56 7.04 -8.28
CA ASP A 121 -30.28 8.49 -8.15
C ASP A 121 -29.01 8.75 -7.33
N ILE A 122 -28.84 8.03 -6.21
CA ILE A 122 -27.65 8.15 -5.36
C ILE A 122 -26.42 7.57 -6.08
N LEU A 123 -26.58 6.49 -6.83
CA LEU A 123 -25.50 5.92 -7.64
C LEU A 123 -24.99 6.94 -8.67
N LEU A 124 -25.88 7.67 -9.34
CA LEU A 124 -25.52 8.67 -10.34
C LEU A 124 -24.72 9.82 -9.70
N ILE A 125 -25.13 10.30 -8.54
CA ILE A 125 -24.39 11.31 -7.76
C ILE A 125 -22.98 10.81 -7.39
N VAL A 126 -22.87 9.57 -6.90
CA VAL A 126 -21.57 8.98 -6.53
C VAL A 126 -20.64 8.88 -7.75
N ILE A 127 -21.15 8.51 -8.92
CA ILE A 127 -20.35 8.46 -10.16
C ILE A 127 -19.85 9.85 -10.54
N VAL A 128 -20.71 10.87 -10.49
CA VAL A 128 -20.34 12.25 -10.84
C VAL A 128 -19.27 12.79 -9.88
N VAL A 129 -19.47 12.62 -8.58
CA VAL A 129 -18.49 13.02 -7.56
C VAL A 129 -17.18 12.25 -7.73
N GLY A 130 -17.25 10.94 -7.98
CA GLY A 130 -16.08 10.11 -8.24
C GLY A 130 -15.28 10.60 -9.45
N LEU A 131 -15.95 10.96 -10.54
CA LEU A 131 -15.30 11.49 -11.73
C LEU A 131 -14.64 12.86 -11.48
N LEU A 132 -15.28 13.74 -10.70
CA LEU A 132 -14.68 15.02 -10.28
C LEU A 132 -13.43 14.81 -9.43
N VAL A 133 -13.46 13.87 -8.48
CA VAL A 133 -12.30 13.54 -7.64
C VAL A 133 -11.17 12.97 -8.49
N VAL A 134 -11.46 12.06 -9.42
CA VAL A 134 -10.45 11.52 -10.35
C VAL A 134 -9.84 12.64 -11.20
N ALA A 135 -10.65 13.56 -11.72
CA ALA A 135 -10.15 14.70 -12.49
C ALA A 135 -9.23 15.60 -11.64
N ALA A 136 -9.61 15.88 -10.39
CA ALA A 136 -8.78 16.64 -9.45
C ALA A 136 -7.46 15.93 -9.14
N VAL A 137 -7.48 14.62 -8.88
CA VAL A 137 -6.26 13.81 -8.64
C VAL A 137 -5.35 13.82 -9.86
N VAL A 138 -5.88 13.62 -11.06
CA VAL A 138 -5.10 13.66 -12.31
C VAL A 138 -4.47 15.03 -12.53
N PHE A 139 -5.21 16.11 -12.26
CA PHE A 139 -4.68 17.47 -12.37
C PHE A 139 -3.50 17.72 -11.42
N VAL A 140 -3.60 17.26 -10.17
CA VAL A 140 -2.53 17.41 -9.17
C VAL A 140 -1.33 16.51 -9.51
N GLU A 141 -1.55 15.27 -9.93
CA GLU A 141 -0.48 14.32 -10.30
C GLU A 141 0.30 14.75 -11.55
N GLN A 142 -0.38 15.32 -12.56
CA GLN A 142 0.27 15.82 -13.77
C GLN A 142 0.94 17.19 -13.56
N SER A 143 0.71 17.84 -12.43
CA SER A 143 1.33 19.12 -12.12
C SER A 143 2.82 18.95 -11.86
N GLN A 144 3.63 19.72 -12.60
CA GLN A 144 5.08 19.72 -12.51
C GLN A 144 5.60 21.16 -12.50
N ARG A 145 6.56 21.43 -11.62
CA ARG A 145 7.34 22.65 -11.59
C ARG A 145 8.51 22.50 -12.56
N ARG A 146 8.56 23.35 -13.59
CA ARG A 146 9.64 23.36 -14.58
C ARG A 146 10.72 24.33 -14.13
N ILE A 147 11.90 23.82 -13.72
CA ILE A 147 13.05 24.66 -13.36
C ILE A 147 13.99 24.73 -14.56
N PRO A 148 14.24 25.91 -15.16
CA PRO A 148 15.12 26.03 -16.32
C PRO A 148 16.57 25.78 -15.92
N VAL A 149 17.27 24.96 -16.71
CA VAL A 149 18.70 24.67 -16.56
C VAL A 149 19.41 25.06 -17.85
N GLN A 150 20.49 25.83 -17.69
CA GLN A 150 21.33 26.21 -18.81
C GLN A 150 22.57 25.33 -18.80
N TYR A 151 22.67 24.43 -19.78
CA TYR A 151 23.90 23.66 -19.97
C TYR A 151 25.02 24.58 -20.45
N ALA A 152 26.22 24.38 -19.91
CA ALA A 152 27.40 25.13 -20.31
C ALA A 152 27.65 24.95 -21.81
N LYS A 153 27.82 26.07 -22.51
CA LYS A 153 28.00 26.08 -23.96
C LYS A 153 29.47 25.88 -24.30
N ARG A 154 29.76 25.05 -25.29
CA ARG A 154 31.07 25.04 -25.95
C ARG A 154 31.03 26.05 -27.09
N MET A 155 31.78 27.14 -26.97
CA MET A 155 31.95 28.10 -28.06
C MET A 155 32.89 27.49 -29.11
N VAL A 156 32.44 27.37 -30.35
CA VAL A 156 33.30 27.04 -31.51
C VAL A 156 33.23 28.22 -32.47
N GLY A 157 34.30 29.02 -32.54
CA GLY A 157 34.34 30.26 -33.34
C GLY A 157 33.55 31.43 -32.73
N ARG A 158 32.93 32.27 -33.58
CA ARG A 158 32.14 33.46 -33.18
C ARG A 158 30.64 33.18 -32.95
N ARG A 159 30.18 31.94 -33.12
CA ARG A 159 28.77 31.58 -32.97
C ARG A 159 28.60 30.59 -31.82
N THR A 160 27.75 30.94 -30.88
CA THR A 160 27.19 30.02 -29.88
C THR A 160 26.13 29.16 -30.57
N TYR A 161 26.47 27.91 -30.89
CA TYR A 161 25.53 26.92 -31.41
C TYR A 161 25.03 26.06 -30.24
N GLY A 162 23.73 25.86 -30.14
CA GLY A 162 23.12 25.12 -29.03
C GLY A 162 22.71 26.04 -27.87
N GLY A 163 21.41 26.27 -27.76
CA GLY A 163 20.81 27.11 -26.74
C GLY A 163 19.34 26.78 -26.56
N ASN A 164 18.99 25.48 -26.54
CA ASN A 164 17.67 25.11 -26.07
C ASN A 164 17.69 25.24 -24.54
N ASN A 165 16.80 26.07 -24.01
CA ASN A 165 16.51 26.09 -22.58
C ASN A 165 15.89 24.73 -22.23
N THR A 166 16.70 23.83 -21.69
CA THR A 166 16.20 22.60 -21.09
C THR A 166 15.66 22.94 -19.71
N TYR A 167 14.62 22.26 -19.25
CA TYR A 167 14.15 22.35 -17.88
C TYR A 167 14.19 20.97 -17.24
N ILE A 168 14.47 20.92 -15.94
CA ILE A 168 14.27 19.71 -15.16
C ILE A 168 12.83 19.78 -14.60
N PRO A 169 11.95 18.84 -14.98
CA PRO A 169 10.61 18.77 -14.42
C PRO A 169 10.67 18.18 -13.00
N ILE A 170 10.21 18.94 -12.02
CA ILE A 170 10.01 18.47 -10.65
C ILE A 170 8.50 18.27 -10.47
N LYS A 171 8.05 17.02 -10.31
CA LYS A 171 6.65 16.73 -10.02
C LYS A 171 6.25 17.32 -8.67
N VAL A 172 4.99 17.77 -8.55
CA VAL A 172 4.46 18.28 -7.27
C VAL A 172 4.37 17.16 -6.24
N ASN A 173 3.92 15.96 -6.64
CA ASN A 173 3.95 14.75 -5.81
C ASN A 173 5.07 13.81 -6.26
N MET A 174 6.27 13.98 -5.70
CA MET A 174 7.39 13.04 -5.92
C MET A 174 7.20 11.72 -5.19
N ALA A 175 6.43 11.71 -4.08
CA ALA A 175 6.31 10.55 -3.21
C ALA A 175 5.30 9.50 -3.71
N GLY A 176 4.40 9.90 -4.61
CA GLY A 176 3.35 9.03 -5.14
C GLY A 176 2.41 8.54 -4.03
N VAL A 177 2.10 7.23 -4.05
CA VAL A 177 1.14 6.59 -3.13
C VAL A 177 1.84 5.92 -1.92
N VAL A 178 3.16 5.79 -1.96
CA VAL A 178 3.94 5.01 -1.00
C VAL A 178 3.77 5.50 0.45
N PRO A 179 3.83 6.83 0.76
CA PRO A 179 3.64 7.31 2.14
C PRO A 179 2.30 6.95 2.75
N VAL A 180 1.22 6.99 1.96
CA VAL A 180 -0.14 6.69 2.43
C VAL A 180 -0.28 5.21 2.78
N ILE A 181 0.35 4.34 1.99
CA ILE A 181 0.39 2.90 2.26
C ILE A 181 1.13 2.63 3.57
N PHE A 182 2.30 3.24 3.78
CA PHE A 182 3.05 3.08 5.03
C PHE A 182 2.32 3.65 6.26
N ALA A 183 1.64 4.79 6.12
CA ALA A 183 0.83 5.34 7.19
C ALA A 183 -0.31 4.37 7.58
N SER A 184 -0.96 3.76 6.58
CA SER A 184 -2.04 2.79 6.83
C SER A 184 -1.54 1.49 7.46
N SER A 185 -0.38 0.98 7.03
CA SER A 185 0.19 -0.24 7.62
C SER A 185 0.70 -0.02 9.04
N LEU A 186 1.26 1.16 9.33
CA LEU A 186 1.70 1.51 10.69
C LEU A 186 0.50 1.61 11.66
N LEU A 187 -0.61 2.23 11.25
CA LEU A 187 -1.83 2.27 12.08
C LEU A 187 -2.50 0.91 12.22
N TYR A 188 -2.27 0.00 11.27
CA TYR A 188 -2.77 -1.36 11.35
C TYR A 188 -2.02 -2.22 12.38
N LEU A 189 -0.75 -1.94 12.65
CA LEU A 189 0.04 -2.74 13.61
C LEU A 189 -0.52 -2.70 15.05
N PRO A 190 -0.86 -1.54 15.66
CA PRO A 190 -1.52 -1.50 16.96
C PRO A 190 -2.87 -2.19 16.98
N ALA A 191 -3.66 -2.05 15.90
CA ALA A 191 -4.96 -2.70 15.76
C ALA A 191 -4.81 -4.22 15.80
N LEU A 192 -3.81 -4.73 15.10
CA LEU A 192 -3.48 -6.16 15.04
C LEU A 192 -2.98 -6.68 16.39
N ILE A 193 -2.11 -5.96 17.10
CA ILE A 193 -1.68 -6.32 18.47
C ILE A 193 -2.86 -6.31 19.46
N ALA A 194 -3.76 -5.33 19.32
CA ALA A 194 -4.97 -5.26 20.13
C ALA A 194 -5.90 -6.46 19.87
N GLN A 195 -6.01 -6.91 18.62
CA GLN A 195 -6.80 -8.10 18.25
C GLN A 195 -6.24 -9.40 18.84
N PHE A 196 -4.90 -9.54 18.95
CA PHE A 196 -4.29 -10.69 19.62
C PHE A 196 -4.52 -10.74 21.13
N ASN A 197 -4.75 -9.59 21.76
CA ASN A 197 -4.97 -9.47 23.21
C ASN A 197 -6.45 -9.37 23.60
N GLN A 198 -7.38 -9.74 22.69
CA GLN A 198 -8.79 -9.88 23.03
C GLN A 198 -9.00 -11.21 23.78
N PRO A 199 -9.43 -11.19 25.05
CA PRO A 199 -9.67 -12.42 25.80
C PRO A 199 -10.87 -13.19 25.25
N ALA A 200 -10.91 -14.50 25.52
CA ALA A 200 -12.04 -15.37 25.17
C ALA A 200 -13.37 -14.87 25.76
N ALA A 201 -14.48 -15.21 25.09
CA ALA A 201 -15.84 -14.77 25.44
C ALA A 201 -16.11 -14.87 26.95
N GLY A 202 -16.26 -13.71 27.62
CA GLY A 202 -16.61 -13.62 29.04
C GLY A 202 -15.63 -12.88 29.96
N GLN A 203 -14.46 -12.43 29.49
CA GLN A 203 -13.57 -11.55 30.28
C GLN A 203 -13.46 -10.15 29.70
N SER A 204 -13.40 -9.13 30.57
CA SER A 204 -13.20 -7.74 30.17
C SER A 204 -11.82 -7.58 29.50
N PRO A 205 -11.73 -7.08 28.26
CA PRO A 205 -10.46 -6.78 27.63
C PRO A 205 -9.66 -5.79 28.48
N ALA A 206 -8.33 -5.90 28.44
CA ALA A 206 -7.47 -4.95 29.13
C ALA A 206 -7.79 -3.51 28.66
N ALA A 207 -7.82 -2.54 29.58
CA ALA A 207 -8.27 -1.17 29.29
C ALA A 207 -7.54 -0.51 28.12
N TRP A 208 -6.26 -0.86 27.91
CA TRP A 208 -5.46 -0.40 26.77
C TRP A 208 -5.94 -0.96 25.43
N VAL A 209 -6.42 -2.22 25.37
CA VAL A 209 -6.98 -2.85 24.17
C VAL A 209 -8.29 -2.17 23.78
N THR A 210 -9.16 -1.91 24.76
CA THR A 210 -10.42 -1.21 24.56
C THR A 210 -10.19 0.23 24.10
N TRP A 211 -9.19 0.92 24.67
CA TRP A 211 -8.80 2.26 24.25
C TRP A 211 -8.26 2.28 22.81
N ILE A 212 -7.35 1.37 22.45
CA ILE A 212 -6.82 1.26 21.07
C ILE A 212 -7.94 0.92 20.09
N THR A 213 -8.80 -0.04 20.42
CA THR A 213 -9.91 -0.43 19.54
C THR A 213 -10.85 0.75 19.31
N ASN A 214 -11.22 1.49 20.36
CA ASN A 214 -12.14 2.62 20.22
C ASN A 214 -11.53 3.85 19.53
N ASN A 215 -10.24 4.13 19.74
CA ASN A 215 -9.59 5.35 19.25
C ASN A 215 -8.82 5.17 17.93
N LEU A 216 -8.32 3.96 17.63
CA LEU A 216 -7.42 3.69 16.51
C LEU A 216 -8.00 2.73 15.45
N THR A 217 -9.08 1.99 15.72
CA THR A 217 -9.65 1.06 14.71
C THR A 217 -10.88 1.59 14.00
N LYS A 218 -11.67 2.45 14.65
CA LYS A 218 -12.84 3.09 14.03
C LYS A 218 -12.37 4.39 13.37
N GLY A 219 -12.46 4.44 12.03
CA GLY A 219 -12.13 5.61 11.23
C GLY A 219 -12.95 6.87 11.54
N ASP A 220 -13.99 6.76 12.38
CA ASP A 220 -14.85 7.86 12.80
C ASP A 220 -14.25 8.72 13.92
N HIS A 221 -13.24 8.24 14.65
CA HIS A 221 -12.69 8.98 15.78
C HIS A 221 -11.75 10.10 15.29
N PRO A 222 -11.92 11.35 15.74
CA PRO A 222 -11.11 12.49 15.26
C PRO A 222 -9.62 12.31 15.55
N LEU A 223 -9.26 11.59 16.61
CA LEU A 223 -7.87 11.25 16.92
C LEU A 223 -7.24 10.33 15.87
N TYR A 224 -8.00 9.36 15.32
CA TYR A 224 -7.53 8.51 14.24
C TYR A 224 -7.26 9.34 12.99
N MET A 225 -8.19 10.22 12.61
CA MET A 225 -8.03 11.10 11.45
C MET A 225 -6.83 12.03 11.61
N ALA A 226 -6.67 12.65 12.79
CA ALA A 226 -5.54 13.54 13.06
C ALA A 226 -4.20 12.80 13.02
N MET A 227 -4.12 11.62 13.64
CA MET A 227 -2.90 10.79 13.61
C MET A 227 -2.59 10.29 12.20
N TYR A 228 -3.60 9.84 11.45
CA TYR A 228 -3.43 9.39 10.08
C TYR A 228 -2.96 10.52 9.17
N PHE A 229 -3.57 11.71 9.28
CA PHE A 229 -3.12 12.90 8.56
C PHE A 229 -1.67 13.27 8.88
N LEU A 230 -1.32 13.33 10.18
CA LEU A 230 0.05 13.65 10.60
C LEU A 230 1.07 12.63 10.11
N LEU A 231 0.74 11.33 10.15
CA LEU A 231 1.61 10.28 9.63
C LEU A 231 1.79 10.39 8.12
N ILE A 232 0.71 10.65 7.36
CA ILE A 232 0.81 10.87 5.91
C ILE A 232 1.74 12.04 5.61
N VAL A 233 1.56 13.19 6.27
CA VAL A 233 2.40 14.37 6.07
C VAL A 233 3.86 14.05 6.42
N GLY A 234 4.09 13.45 7.59
CA GLY A 234 5.44 13.08 8.05
C GLY A 234 6.15 12.12 7.10
N PHE A 235 5.49 11.03 6.69
CA PHE A 235 6.07 10.08 5.74
C PHE A 235 6.26 10.66 4.33
N THR A 236 5.41 11.61 3.91
CA THR A 236 5.58 12.27 2.62
C THR A 236 6.86 13.10 2.61
N TYR A 237 7.09 13.92 3.64
CA TYR A 237 8.34 14.69 3.75
C TYR A 237 9.57 13.79 3.89
N PHE A 238 9.48 12.75 4.73
CA PHE A 238 10.58 11.79 4.92
C PHE A 238 10.93 11.06 3.61
N TYR A 239 9.92 10.58 2.87
CA TYR A 239 10.13 9.84 1.63
C TYR A 239 10.70 10.75 0.53
N VAL A 240 10.20 11.98 0.40
CA VAL A 240 10.76 12.96 -0.55
C VAL A 240 12.21 13.29 -0.21
N ALA A 241 12.55 13.50 1.07
CA ALA A 241 13.91 13.82 1.48
C ALA A 241 14.92 12.69 1.18
N ILE A 242 14.50 11.42 1.25
CA ILE A 242 15.36 10.27 0.93
C ILE A 242 15.48 10.06 -0.58
N THR A 243 14.37 10.22 -1.32
CA THR A 243 14.35 9.96 -2.77
C THR A 243 14.93 11.10 -3.58
N PHE A 244 14.79 12.33 -3.10
CA PHE A 244 15.34 13.53 -3.68
C PHE A 244 16.36 14.10 -2.70
N ASN A 245 17.59 13.60 -2.78
CA ASN A 245 18.71 14.16 -2.04
C ASN A 245 19.25 15.36 -2.84
N PRO A 246 19.04 16.63 -2.41
CA PRO A 246 19.53 17.80 -3.14
C PRO A 246 21.06 17.96 -3.05
N GLU A 247 21.74 17.18 -2.20
CA GLU A 247 23.19 17.21 -2.03
C GLU A 247 23.94 16.14 -2.87
N GLU A 248 23.24 15.14 -3.41
CA GLU A 248 23.77 14.14 -4.38
C GLU A 248 23.33 14.46 -5.81
#